data_AF-A0A7V2RFH4-F1
#
_entry.id   AF-A0A7V2RFH4-F1
#
_cell.length_a   1.000
_cell.length_b   1.000
_cell.length_c   1.000
_cell.angle_alpha   90.00
_cell.angle_beta   90.00
_cell.angle_gamma   90.00
#
_symmetry.space_group_name_H-M   'P 1'
#
loop_
_entity.id
_entity.type
_entity.pdbx_description
1 polymer ?
#
loop_
_entity_poly.entity_id
_entity_poly.type
_entity_poly.pdbx_seq_one_letter_code
_entity_poly.pdbx_strand_id
1 'polypeptide(L)'
;MTISQKTAWIQLVIFGALVIGWVVLFSIKGTIFYWQDETMKMTFYWLCAAAFIALVVMHIIAGILKGRLKAVTDERDKSIFRKASLWATGVSYSVVAALLLVLAIIYMDSGSETVPVYFPLFIVIVGGVTLLLTQSITALLLYGRKVSHADS
;
A
#
# COMPACT_ATOMS: atom_id res chain seq x y z
N MET A 1 22.06 -8.30 -0.13
CA MET A 1 20.75 -7.62 0.03
C MET A 1 20.44 -7.51 1.53
N THR A 2 20.28 -6.29 2.06
CA THR A 2 20.01 -6.10 3.51
C THR A 2 18.64 -6.63 3.89
N ILE A 3 18.39 -6.91 5.18
CA ILE A 3 17.07 -7.34 5.67
C ILE A 3 16.01 -6.29 5.30
N SER A 4 16.36 -5.00 5.44
CA SER A 4 15.47 -3.88 5.13
C SER A 4 15.13 -3.81 3.63
N GLN A 5 16.10 -4.11 2.75
CA GLN A 5 15.85 -4.22 1.31
C GLN A 5 14.98 -5.45 0.97
N LYS A 6 15.18 -6.59 1.65
CA LYS A 6 14.32 -7.79 1.51
C LYS A 6 12.88 -7.51 1.92
N THR A 7 12.66 -6.84 3.05
CA THR A 7 11.31 -6.47 3.49
C THR A 7 10.63 -5.52 2.52
N ALA A 8 11.36 -4.57 1.94
CA ALA A 8 10.81 -3.67 0.92
C ALA A 8 10.36 -4.43 -0.35
N TRP A 9 11.13 -5.42 -0.81
CA TRP A 9 10.72 -6.28 -1.92
C TRP A 9 9.49 -7.12 -1.60
N ILE A 10 9.44 -7.75 -0.42
CA ILE A 10 8.27 -8.55 -0.03
C ILE A 10 7.03 -7.66 0.10
N GLN A 11 7.16 -6.47 0.66
CA GLN A 11 6.08 -5.49 0.74
C GLN A 11 5.57 -5.09 -0.65
N LEU A 12 6.47 -4.85 -1.60
CA LEU A 12 6.11 -4.56 -2.98
C LEU A 12 5.33 -5.71 -3.61
N VAL A 13 5.75 -6.96 -3.40
CA VAL A 13 5.06 -8.13 -3.94
C VAL A 13 3.66 -8.27 -3.33
N ILE A 14 3.52 -8.15 -2.01
CA ILE A 14 2.23 -8.27 -1.32
C ILE A 14 1.24 -7.22 -1.86
N PHE A 15 1.63 -5.95 -1.85
CA PHE A 15 0.72 -4.88 -2.26
C PHE A 15 0.58 -4.75 -3.77
N GLY A 16 1.59 -5.14 -4.54
CA GLY A 16 1.50 -5.27 -6.00
C GLY A 16 0.48 -6.33 -6.40
N ALA A 17 0.52 -7.51 -5.77
CA ALA A 17 -0.46 -8.57 -5.97
C ALA A 17 -1.88 -8.11 -5.56
N LEU A 18 -2.00 -7.38 -4.45
CA LEU A 18 -3.28 -6.81 -4.02
C LEU A 18 -3.86 -5.83 -5.05
N VAL A 19 -3.04 -4.90 -5.57
CA VAL A 19 -3.46 -3.94 -6.59
C VAL A 19 -3.87 -4.65 -7.89
N ILE A 20 -3.13 -5.68 -8.32
CA ILE A 20 -3.54 -6.51 -9.46
C ILE A 20 -4.89 -7.19 -9.17
N GLY A 21 -5.07 -7.73 -7.96
CA GLY A 21 -6.34 -8.31 -7.52
C GLY A 21 -7.50 -7.31 -7.58
N TRP A 22 -7.28 -6.06 -7.18
CA TRP A 22 -8.25 -4.99 -7.32
C TRP A 22 -8.59 -4.69 -8.78
N VAL A 23 -7.59 -4.57 -9.65
CA VAL A 23 -7.81 -4.34 -11.09
C VAL A 23 -8.66 -5.47 -11.69
N VAL A 24 -8.36 -6.73 -11.38
CA VAL A 24 -9.15 -7.88 -11.83
C VAL A 24 -10.58 -7.79 -11.29
N LEU A 25 -10.74 -7.56 -9.99
CA LEU A 25 -12.04 -7.49 -9.34
C LEU A 25 -12.93 -6.37 -9.92
N PHE A 26 -12.36 -5.20 -10.17
CA PHE A 26 -13.08 -4.06 -10.74
C PHE A 26 -13.32 -4.18 -12.26
N SER A 27 -12.50 -4.93 -12.99
CA SER A 27 -12.70 -5.14 -14.44
C SER A 27 -13.90 -6.04 -14.75
N ILE A 28 -14.29 -6.94 -13.83
CA ILE A 28 -15.37 -7.92 -14.07
C ILE A 28 -16.77 -7.29 -13.95
N LYS A 29 -16.96 -6.31 -13.04
CA LYS A 29 -18.30 -5.74 -12.73
C LYS A 29 -18.36 -4.21 -12.77
N GLY A 30 -17.24 -3.53 -13.03
CA GLY A 30 -17.14 -2.07 -12.94
C GLY A 30 -16.99 -1.56 -11.50
N THR A 31 -16.38 -0.40 -11.34
CA THR A 31 -16.07 0.22 -10.03
C THR A 31 -17.30 0.75 -9.29
N ILE A 32 -18.41 0.99 -9.99
CA ILE A 32 -19.61 1.66 -9.46
C ILE A 32 -20.59 0.65 -8.82
N PHE A 33 -20.58 -0.62 -9.27
CA PHE A 33 -21.48 -1.67 -8.77
C PHE A 33 -20.92 -2.50 -7.61
N TYR A 34 -19.65 -2.28 -7.22
CA TYR A 34 -18.99 -3.01 -6.15
C TYR A 34 -19.76 -2.95 -4.81
N TRP A 35 -20.50 -1.86 -4.57
CA TRP A 35 -21.25 -1.66 -3.33
C TRP A 35 -22.61 -2.39 -3.28
N GLN A 36 -23.11 -2.88 -4.41
CA GLN A 36 -24.41 -3.55 -4.48
C GLN A 36 -24.31 -5.08 -4.41
N ASP A 37 -23.12 -5.65 -4.67
CA ASP A 37 -22.88 -7.09 -4.65
C ASP A 37 -22.14 -7.50 -3.36
N GLU A 38 -22.85 -8.17 -2.45
CA GLU A 38 -22.33 -8.64 -1.16
C GLU A 38 -21.10 -9.54 -1.33
N THR A 39 -21.09 -10.39 -2.36
CA THR A 39 -19.98 -11.32 -2.63
C THR A 39 -18.73 -10.53 -2.99
N MET A 40 -18.83 -9.58 -3.91
CA MET A 40 -17.70 -8.75 -4.34
C MET A 40 -17.14 -7.94 -3.18
N LYS A 41 -18.04 -7.34 -2.39
CA LYS A 41 -17.69 -6.59 -1.18
C LYS A 41 -16.85 -7.43 -0.22
N MET A 42 -17.31 -8.64 0.07
CA MET A 42 -16.59 -9.55 0.96
C MET A 42 -15.27 -10.01 0.33
N THR A 43 -15.22 -10.31 -0.97
CA THR A 43 -13.97 -10.71 -1.65
C THR A 43 -12.88 -9.65 -1.54
N PHE A 44 -13.19 -8.37 -1.76
CA PHE A 44 -12.22 -7.29 -1.60
C PHE A 44 -11.75 -7.15 -0.15
N TYR A 45 -12.63 -7.25 0.84
CA TYR A 45 -12.21 -7.22 2.25
C TYR A 45 -11.33 -8.40 2.60
N TRP A 46 -11.64 -9.60 2.10
CA TRP A 46 -10.79 -10.78 2.27
C TRP A 46 -9.42 -10.62 1.62
N LEU A 47 -9.35 -10.04 0.41
CA LEU A 47 -8.09 -9.73 -0.27
C LEU A 47 -7.26 -8.74 0.55
N CYS A 48 -7.89 -7.68 1.05
CA CYS A 48 -7.21 -6.70 1.90
C CYS A 48 -6.73 -7.34 3.21
N ALA A 49 -7.60 -8.08 3.90
CA ALA A 49 -7.26 -8.79 5.13
C ALA A 49 -6.07 -9.75 4.92
N ALA A 50 -6.07 -10.53 3.84
CA ALA A 50 -4.98 -11.43 3.51
C ALA A 50 -3.65 -10.66 3.30
N ALA A 51 -3.67 -9.54 2.59
CA ALA A 51 -2.48 -8.71 2.38
C ALA A 51 -1.95 -8.10 3.69
N PHE A 52 -2.83 -7.59 4.55
CA PHE A 52 -2.43 -7.06 5.87
C PHE A 52 -1.92 -8.14 6.81
N ILE A 53 -2.52 -9.34 6.81
CA ILE A 53 -2.00 -10.50 7.55
C ILE A 53 -0.60 -10.86 7.04
N ALA A 54 -0.39 -10.92 5.73
CA ALA A 54 0.92 -11.19 5.14
C ALA A 54 1.95 -10.12 5.53
N LEU A 55 1.56 -8.85 5.58
CA LEU A 55 2.40 -7.76 6.06
C LEU A 55 2.82 -7.94 7.53
N VAL A 56 1.88 -8.30 8.40
CA VAL A 56 2.14 -8.54 9.82
C VAL A 56 3.10 -9.72 10.00
N VAL A 57 2.83 -10.84 9.33
CA VAL A 57 3.70 -12.03 9.34
C VAL A 57 5.11 -11.69 8.88
N MET A 58 5.24 -10.91 7.80
CA MET A 58 6.53 -10.46 7.31
C MET A 58 7.29 -9.60 8.33
N HIS A 59 6.62 -8.67 9.03
CA HIS A 59 7.24 -7.85 10.08
C HIS A 59 7.70 -8.68 11.27
N ILE A 60 6.89 -9.66 11.71
CA ILE A 60 7.24 -10.58 12.79
C ILE A 60 8.50 -11.38 12.43
N ILE A 61 8.53 -11.99 11.24
CA ILE A 61 9.68 -12.76 10.75
C ILE A 61 10.93 -11.88 10.65
N ALA A 62 10.80 -10.68 10.09
CA ALA A 62 11.92 -9.74 9.97
C ALA A 62 12.46 -9.30 11.34
N GLY A 63 11.59 -9.10 12.34
CA GLY A 63 11.97 -8.79 13.71
C GLY A 63 12.78 -9.91 14.36
N ILE A 64 12.29 -11.16 14.25
CA ILE A 64 12.99 -12.35 14.78
C ILE A 64 14.37 -12.51 14.11
N LEU A 65 14.45 -12.35 12.79
CA LEU A 65 15.71 -12.47 12.04
C LEU A 65 16.72 -11.38 12.42
N LYS A 66 16.28 -10.13 12.57
CA LYS A 66 17.16 -9.02 13.01
C LYS A 66 17.75 -9.28 14.39
N GLY A 67 16.94 -9.76 15.34
CA GLY A 67 17.39 -10.11 16.68
C GLY A 67 18.41 -11.25 16.70
N ARG A 68 18.16 -12.32 15.94
CA ARG A 68 19.07 -13.48 15.86
C ARG A 68 20.40 -13.15 15.18
N LEU A 69 20.38 -12.32 14.14
CA LEU A 69 21.58 -12.01 13.35
C LEU A 69 22.44 -10.89 13.96
N LYS A 70 22.05 -10.31 15.11
CA LYS A 70 22.64 -9.07 15.66
C LYS A 70 22.88 -8.04 14.56
N ALA A 71 21.92 -7.93 13.63
CA ALA A 71 22.09 -7.10 12.45
C ALA A 71 22.21 -5.65 12.94
N VAL A 72 23.42 -5.09 12.85
CA VAL A 72 23.66 -3.68 13.16
C VAL A 72 22.69 -2.89 12.30
N THR A 73 21.81 -2.13 12.95
CA THR A 73 20.82 -1.34 12.24
C THR A 73 21.55 -0.19 11.60
N ASP A 74 21.97 -0.39 10.35
CA ASP A 74 22.74 0.59 9.60
C ASP A 74 21.95 1.91 9.56
N GLU A 75 22.58 3.00 10.02
CA GLU A 75 21.99 4.34 9.98
C GLU A 75 21.57 4.72 8.55
N ARG A 76 22.26 4.15 7.57
CA ARG A 76 21.89 4.23 6.16
C ARG A 76 20.48 3.70 5.90
N ASP A 77 20.15 2.50 6.37
CA ASP A 77 18.84 1.89 6.17
C ASP A 77 17.74 2.77 6.78
N LYS A 78 17.98 3.32 7.98
CA LYS A 78 17.06 4.26 8.63
C LYS A 78 16.85 5.52 7.77
N SER A 79 17.92 6.09 7.23
CA SER A 79 17.84 7.29 6.38
C SER A 79 17.03 7.06 5.09
N ILE A 80 17.19 5.88 4.46
CA ILE A 80 16.48 5.50 3.24
C ILE A 80 14.99 5.35 3.54
N PHE A 81 14.64 4.60 4.58
CA PHE A 81 13.24 4.39 4.96
C PHE A 81 12.57 5.69 5.40
N ARG A 82 13.28 6.61 6.05
CA ARG A 82 12.73 7.93 6.40
C ARG A 82 12.37 8.74 5.15
N LYS A 83 13.26 8.79 4.15
CA LYS A 83 12.98 9.47 2.88
C LYS A 83 11.84 8.81 2.12
N ALA A 84 11.82 7.48 2.06
CA ALA A 84 10.74 6.73 1.42
C ALA A 84 9.38 6.98 2.09
N SER A 85 9.35 7.05 3.43
CA SER A 85 8.13 7.35 4.19
C SER A 85 7.60 8.75 3.91
N LEU A 86 8.46 9.77 3.81
CA LEU A 86 8.04 11.14 3.47
C LEU A 86 7.35 11.20 2.10
N TRP A 87 7.96 10.58 1.07
CA TRP A 87 7.34 10.50 -0.26
C TRP A 87 6.04 9.71 -0.24
N ALA A 88 6.00 8.58 0.47
CA ALA A 88 4.82 7.76 0.60
C ALA A 88 3.64 8.49 1.23
N THR A 89 3.89 9.26 2.30
CA THR A 89 2.86 10.08 2.95
C THR A 89 2.31 11.13 1.99
N GLY A 90 3.19 11.84 1.25
CA GLY A 90 2.75 12.83 0.26
C GLY A 90 1.86 12.23 -0.82
N VAL A 91 2.30 11.13 -1.45
CA VAL A 91 1.54 10.46 -2.52
C VAL A 91 0.22 9.88 -1.99
N SER A 92 0.25 9.23 -0.83
CA SER A 92 -0.95 8.66 -0.20
C SER A 92 -1.99 9.74 0.10
N TYR A 93 -1.56 10.88 0.65
CA TYR A 93 -2.46 12.00 0.94
C TYR A 93 -3.07 12.60 -0.32
N SER A 94 -2.28 12.78 -1.38
CA SER A 94 -2.78 13.24 -2.68
C SER A 94 -3.80 12.28 -3.28
N VAL A 95 -3.58 10.96 -3.19
CA VAL A 95 -4.53 9.95 -3.68
C VAL A 95 -5.82 9.97 -2.86
N VAL A 96 -5.74 10.06 -1.53
CA VAL A 96 -6.91 10.19 -0.65
C VAL A 96 -7.72 11.45 -0.99
N ALA A 97 -7.06 12.60 -1.15
CA ALA A 97 -7.72 13.86 -1.51
C ALA A 97 -8.39 13.78 -2.88
N ALA A 98 -7.73 13.20 -3.89
CA ALA A 98 -8.29 13.01 -5.22
C ALA A 98 -9.50 12.06 -5.19
N LEU A 99 -9.40 10.96 -4.46
CA LEU A 99 -10.52 10.02 -4.27
C LEU A 99 -11.70 10.70 -3.62
N LEU A 100 -11.50 11.42 -2.51
CA LEU A 100 -12.55 12.18 -1.84
C LEU A 100 -13.26 13.13 -2.80
N LEU A 101 -12.51 13.88 -3.61
CA LEU A 101 -13.06 14.84 -4.56
C LEU A 101 -13.90 14.14 -5.66
N VAL A 102 -13.34 13.14 -6.33
CA VAL A 102 -14.02 12.40 -7.41
C VAL A 102 -15.31 11.78 -6.91
N LEU A 103 -15.22 11.14 -5.74
CA LEU A 103 -16.32 10.47 -5.11
C LEU A 103 -17.41 11.44 -4.61
N ALA A 104 -17.02 12.59 -4.07
CA ALA A 104 -17.96 13.64 -3.69
C ALA A 104 -18.73 14.18 -4.92
N ILE A 105 -18.04 14.44 -6.03
CA ILE A 105 -18.68 14.88 -7.29
C ILE A 105 -19.72 13.86 -7.75
N ILE A 106 -19.37 12.58 -7.80
CA ILE A 106 -20.29 11.51 -8.22
C ILE A 106 -21.54 11.43 -7.34
N TYR A 107 -21.39 11.56 -6.02
CA TYR A 107 -22.53 11.48 -5.10
C TYR A 107 -23.40 12.73 -5.14
N MET A 108 -22.80 13.91 -5.30
CA MET A 108 -23.56 15.16 -5.50
C MET A 108 -24.36 15.12 -6.80
N ASP A 109 -23.76 14.65 -7.90
CA ASP A 109 -24.43 14.55 -9.21
C ASP A 109 -25.55 13.50 -9.21
N SER A 110 -25.47 12.48 -8.36
CA SER A 110 -26.53 11.47 -8.22
C SER A 110 -27.68 11.88 -7.30
N GLY A 111 -27.65 13.10 -6.74
CA GLY A 111 -28.69 13.61 -5.85
C GLY A 111 -28.82 12.83 -4.54
N SER A 112 -27.78 12.11 -4.14
CA SER A 112 -27.80 11.28 -2.94
C SER A 112 -27.52 12.13 -1.70
N GLU A 113 -28.51 12.26 -0.82
CA GLU A 113 -28.38 13.00 0.44
C GLU A 113 -27.60 12.24 1.53
N THR A 114 -27.25 10.97 1.26
CA THR A 114 -26.58 10.10 2.23
C THR A 114 -25.30 9.51 1.66
N VAL A 115 -24.21 9.64 2.41
CA VAL A 115 -22.91 9.03 2.07
C VAL A 115 -22.86 7.63 2.70
N PRO A 116 -22.60 6.57 1.92
CA PRO A 116 -22.52 5.23 2.47
C PRO A 116 -21.38 5.08 3.49
N VAL A 117 -21.61 4.37 4.59
CA VAL A 117 -20.62 4.15 5.68
C VAL A 117 -19.35 3.45 5.19
N TYR A 118 -19.42 2.71 4.09
CA TYR A 118 -18.31 1.97 3.49
C TYR A 118 -17.29 2.90 2.80
N PHE A 119 -17.71 4.13 2.48
CA PHE A 119 -16.96 5.07 1.67
C PHE A 119 -15.68 5.58 2.33
N PRO A 120 -15.70 6.03 3.60
CA PRO A 120 -14.47 6.40 4.29
C PRO A 120 -13.53 5.20 4.46
N LEU A 121 -14.08 4.00 4.70
CA LEU A 121 -13.30 2.78 4.87
C LEU A 121 -12.55 2.40 3.59
N PHE A 122 -13.20 2.50 2.43
CA PHE A 122 -12.57 2.31 1.13
C PHE A 122 -11.39 3.27 0.92
N ILE A 123 -11.61 4.56 1.18
CA ILE A 123 -10.61 5.61 1.00
C ILE A 123 -9.40 5.36 1.91
N VAL A 124 -9.62 4.97 3.16
CA VAL A 124 -8.55 4.62 4.10
C VAL A 124 -7.76 3.41 3.62
N ILE A 125 -8.42 2.37 3.12
CA ILE A 125 -7.74 1.18 2.57
C ILE A 125 -6.89 1.55 1.36
N VAL A 126 -7.44 2.30 0.40
CA VAL A 126 -6.70 2.72 -0.80
C VAL A 126 -5.52 3.63 -0.43
N GLY A 127 -5.72 4.57 0.50
CA GLY A 127 -4.67 5.43 1.03
C GLY A 127 -3.54 4.62 1.70
N GLY A 128 -3.90 3.65 2.54
CA GLY A 128 -2.94 2.77 3.22
C GLY A 128 -2.14 1.90 2.25
N VAL A 129 -2.80 1.29 1.26
CA VAL A 129 -2.12 0.50 0.22
C VAL A 129 -1.19 1.38 -0.61
N THR A 130 -1.64 2.57 -1.01
CA THR A 130 -0.82 3.54 -1.74
C THR A 130 0.42 3.94 -0.95
N LEU A 131 0.26 4.20 0.35
CA LEU A 131 1.36 4.53 1.26
C LEU A 131 2.40 3.40 1.27
N LEU A 132 1.97 2.17 1.53
CA LEU A 132 2.86 1.03 1.66
C LEU A 132 3.54 0.68 0.33
N LEU A 133 2.81 0.75 -0.77
CA LEU A 133 3.37 0.49 -2.11
C LEU A 133 4.40 1.58 -2.47
N THR A 134 4.06 2.86 -2.31
CA THR A 134 4.97 3.98 -2.61
C THR A 134 6.22 3.94 -1.74
N GLN A 135 6.07 3.61 -0.46
CA GLN A 135 7.20 3.45 0.46
C GLN A 135 8.14 2.34 -0.01
N SER A 136 7.58 1.19 -0.42
CA SER A 136 8.37 0.05 -0.90
C SER A 136 9.13 0.39 -2.20
N ILE A 137 8.46 0.98 -3.19
CA ILE A 137 9.07 1.39 -4.47
C ILE A 137 10.18 2.41 -4.22
N THR A 138 9.89 3.45 -3.43
CA THR A 138 10.86 4.53 -3.17
C THR A 138 12.08 4.00 -2.42
N ALA A 139 11.89 3.11 -1.43
CA ALA A 139 13.00 2.48 -0.73
C ALA A 139 13.88 1.69 -1.69
N LEU A 140 13.29 0.87 -2.58
CA LEU A 140 14.04 0.06 -3.55
C LEU A 140 14.79 0.92 -4.59
N LEU A 141 14.18 2.00 -5.10
CA LEU A 141 14.85 2.94 -5.99
C LEU A 141 16.05 3.62 -5.32
N LEU A 142 15.90 4.02 -4.04
CA LEU A 142 17.00 4.62 -3.27
C LEU A 142 18.13 3.62 -2.97
N TYR A 143 17.81 2.34 -2.78
CA TYR A 143 18.83 1.29 -2.71
C TYR A 143 19.57 1.12 -4.04
N GLY A 144 18.86 1.14 -5.17
CA GLY A 144 19.44 0.98 -6.51
C GLY A 144 20.35 2.14 -6.94
N ARG A 145 19.91 3.39 -6.74
CA ARG A 145 20.69 4.59 -7.11
C ARG A 145 22.08 4.68 -6.46
N LYS A 146 22.24 4.16 -5.24
CA LYS A 146 23.52 4.26 -4.51
C LYS A 146 24.52 3.16 -4.87
N VAL A 147 24.07 2.01 -5.37
CA VAL A 147 25.00 0.99 -5.92
C VAL A 147 25.69 1.55 -7.15
N SER A 148 24.94 2.21 -8.03
CA SER A 148 25.46 2.85 -9.24
C SER A 148 26.48 3.98 -9.01
N HIS A 149 26.52 4.60 -7.82
CA HIS A 149 27.49 5.65 -7.49
C HIS A 149 28.72 5.12 -6.74
N ALA A 150 28.72 3.86 -6.30
CA ALA A 150 29.89 3.23 -5.69
C ALA A 150 30.77 2.52 -6.75
N ASP A 151 30.18 2.21 -7.91
CA ASP A 151 30.85 1.56 -9.04
C ASP A 151 31.29 2.57 -10.14
N SER A 152 31.21 3.88 -9.86
CA SER A 152 31.64 4.99 -10.74
C SER A 152 32.71 5.84 -10.08
#